data_AF-A0A1V5LTS1-F1
#
_entry.id   AF-A0A1V5LTS1-F1
#
_cell.length_a   1.000
_cell.length_b   1.000
_cell.length_c   1.000
_cell.angle_alpha   90.00
_cell.angle_beta   90.00
_cell.angle_gamma   90.00
#
_symmetry.space_group_name_H-M   'P 1'
#
loop_
_entity.id
_entity.type
_entity.pdbx_description
1 polymer ?
#
loop_
_entity_poly.entity_id
_entity_poly.type
_entity_poly.pdbx_seq_one_letter_code
_entity_poly.pdbx_strand_id
1 'polypeptide(L)'
;MEQRGDRGKPVKQVYRIALVTLVSLLTGLFSLQPPAVAAEEAVSAKDAKETLSAQVNRPVGDKWALIFGIGDFADAKIPKLKYASKDAQDFYQYLVKEARFAPDHVRIFLDEKATQRRILSELGSHGLPRLVKPDDLVVIFFSTHGSPSQLDSKGANYIVAYDSDPDDLYVSGVDMKQIFARLKERTEANRIILIMDACHSGSTAAGGKGIVRTGNFDAKALAEGLGQMVICSSQTEERSWESKRYKNGVFTHNLIEGLRSNPGATVSEVFQKICGMVSDEVKEDYAGAEQNPVLHTKWEGSDVRLAAVPSAPRIIPETVSLDLEPDSSALVGKPAKLAARKNANDKNTLVKPGGLAEEFRSTYVGDSKVLTLTQAYFCNESDPRRAYQEACAQQAAHFNEPEYYFRKAKILIQLGNFSKADQELKGLLVDNPNNSAYHLARAYCYHRLGNRIAAEDHLNMAKFHDLTLPKQIVFGD
;
A
#
# COMPACT_ATOMS: atom_id res chain seq x y z
N MET A 1 1.01 -71.31 11.86
CA MET A 1 0.13 -70.98 10.72
C MET A 1 0.92 -70.01 9.84
N GLU A 2 1.63 -70.46 8.79
CA GLU A 2 1.12 -70.65 7.40
C GLU A 2 0.53 -69.33 6.85
N GLN A 3 0.90 -68.73 5.71
CA GLN A 3 1.40 -69.18 4.39
C GLN A 3 2.20 -68.02 3.73
N ARG A 4 3.31 -68.23 3.00
CA ARG A 4 3.48 -68.54 1.56
C ARG A 4 2.75 -67.61 0.56
N GLY A 5 3.52 -67.00 -0.34
CA GLY A 5 3.02 -66.30 -1.54
C GLY A 5 4.11 -65.69 -2.42
N ASP A 6 4.87 -66.55 -3.12
CA ASP A 6 5.78 -66.20 -4.24
C ASP A 6 5.07 -66.52 -5.57
N ARG A 7 5.16 -65.62 -6.57
CA ARG A 7 5.54 -65.89 -7.98
C ARG A 7 4.97 -64.87 -8.97
N GLY A 8 5.83 -64.43 -9.90
CA GLY A 8 5.43 -63.80 -11.15
C GLY A 8 6.57 -63.15 -11.95
N LYS A 9 7.47 -63.95 -12.52
CA LYS A 9 8.51 -63.53 -13.49
C LYS A 9 7.93 -63.43 -14.93
N PRO A 10 8.64 -62.77 -15.87
CA PRO A 10 8.08 -62.22 -17.11
C PRO A 10 8.14 -63.20 -18.30
N VAL A 11 7.26 -63.00 -19.29
CA VAL A 11 7.26 -63.76 -20.55
C VAL A 11 7.66 -62.84 -21.71
N LYS A 12 8.82 -63.15 -22.30
CA LYS A 12 9.21 -62.75 -23.66
C LYS A 12 8.44 -63.62 -24.66
N GLN A 13 7.98 -63.02 -25.77
CA GLN A 13 7.65 -63.78 -26.96
C GLN A 13 8.33 -63.16 -28.20
N VAL A 14 9.03 -64.03 -28.89
CA VAL A 14 9.92 -63.88 -30.04
C VAL A 14 9.11 -64.17 -31.31
N TYR A 15 9.43 -63.58 -32.46
CA TYR A 15 9.61 -64.33 -33.72
C TYR A 15 10.51 -63.58 -34.71
N ARG A 16 11.46 -64.35 -35.26
CA ARG A 16 12.45 -64.04 -36.31
C ARG A 16 11.90 -64.41 -37.69
N ILE A 17 12.71 -64.11 -38.73
CA ILE A 17 12.88 -64.72 -40.09
C ILE A 17 12.45 -63.72 -41.19
N ALA A 18 13.18 -63.42 -42.29
CA ALA A 18 14.55 -63.70 -42.73
C ALA A 18 14.94 -62.80 -43.93
N LEU A 19 16.25 -62.83 -44.19
CA LEU A 19 17.13 -62.28 -45.24
C LEU A 19 16.64 -62.36 -46.71
N VAL A 20 16.88 -61.32 -47.52
CA VAL A 20 17.27 -61.41 -48.96
C VAL A 20 18.19 -60.23 -49.33
N THR A 21 19.31 -60.54 -49.96
CA THR A 21 20.32 -59.65 -50.56
C THR A 21 19.92 -59.17 -51.97
N LEU A 22 20.21 -57.92 -52.33
CA LEU A 22 20.61 -57.58 -53.72
C LEU A 22 21.42 -56.28 -53.78
N VAL A 23 22.62 -56.39 -54.34
CA VAL A 23 23.51 -55.30 -54.75
C VAL A 23 23.01 -54.75 -56.09
N SER A 24 22.95 -53.43 -56.26
CA SER A 24 22.99 -52.79 -57.58
C SER A 24 23.63 -51.41 -57.48
N LEU A 25 24.79 -51.28 -58.09
CA LEU A 25 25.54 -50.06 -58.34
C LEU A 25 24.78 -49.23 -59.40
N LEU A 26 24.48 -47.96 -59.15
CA LEU A 26 24.36 -46.98 -60.24
C LEU A 26 24.68 -45.57 -59.75
N THR A 27 25.79 -45.07 -60.29
CA THR A 27 26.31 -43.71 -60.17
C THR A 27 25.33 -42.70 -60.72
N GLY A 28 24.95 -41.71 -59.91
CA GLY A 28 24.27 -40.50 -60.35
C GLY A 28 24.68 -39.34 -59.45
N LEU A 29 25.41 -38.37 -60.02
CA LEU A 29 25.74 -37.11 -59.38
C LEU A 29 24.46 -36.42 -58.90
N PHE A 30 24.25 -36.34 -57.59
CA PHE A 30 23.30 -35.41 -57.00
C PHE A 30 24.08 -34.46 -56.09
N SER A 31 24.00 -33.18 -56.43
CA SER A 31 24.54 -32.07 -55.66
C SER A 31 24.06 -32.19 -54.20
N LEU A 32 25.00 -32.26 -53.25
CA LEU A 32 24.73 -32.11 -51.82
C LEU A 32 24.34 -30.64 -51.57
N GLN A 33 23.06 -30.32 -51.76
CA GLN A 33 22.46 -29.17 -51.09
C GLN A 33 22.22 -29.56 -49.63
N PRO A 34 22.76 -28.83 -48.64
CA PRO A 34 22.43 -29.10 -47.25
C PRO A 34 20.92 -28.92 -47.05
N PRO A 35 20.28 -29.72 -46.18
CA PRO A 35 18.83 -29.70 -46.01
C PRO A 35 18.39 -28.34 -45.49
N ALA A 36 17.39 -27.74 -46.16
CA ALA A 36 16.75 -26.47 -45.83
C ALA A 36 15.93 -26.52 -44.52
N VAL A 37 16.22 -27.45 -43.61
CA VAL A 37 15.47 -27.69 -42.36
C VAL A 37 16.05 -26.88 -41.19
N ALA A 38 17.30 -26.40 -41.29
CA ALA A 38 17.91 -25.57 -40.23
C ALA A 38 17.43 -24.10 -40.24
N ALA A 39 16.79 -23.64 -41.32
CA ALA A 39 16.33 -22.26 -41.45
C ALA A 39 14.91 -22.05 -40.88
N GLU A 40 14.07 -23.08 -40.85
CA GLU A 40 12.66 -22.98 -40.42
C GLU A 40 12.51 -22.99 -38.88
N GLU A 41 13.34 -23.77 -38.16
CA GLU A 41 13.35 -23.76 -36.69
C GLU A 41 13.93 -22.46 -36.09
N ALA A 42 14.89 -21.82 -36.78
CA ALA A 42 15.51 -20.57 -36.34
C ALA A 42 14.58 -19.35 -36.50
N VAL A 43 13.65 -19.38 -37.46
CA VAL A 43 12.64 -18.33 -37.68
C VAL A 43 11.54 -18.40 -36.60
N SER A 44 11.09 -19.62 -36.26
CA SER A 44 10.08 -19.85 -35.21
C SER A 44 10.52 -19.41 -33.81
N ALA A 45 11.79 -19.66 -33.43
CA ALA A 45 12.32 -19.23 -32.13
C ALA A 45 12.50 -17.70 -32.03
N LYS A 46 12.81 -17.04 -33.15
CA LYS A 46 12.95 -15.58 -33.21
C LYS A 46 11.58 -14.89 -33.15
N ASP A 47 10.60 -15.38 -33.88
CA ASP A 47 9.22 -14.86 -33.86
C ASP A 47 8.54 -15.11 -32.51
N ALA A 48 8.79 -16.27 -31.88
CA ALA A 48 8.32 -16.54 -30.52
C ALA A 48 8.99 -15.63 -29.48
N LYS A 49 10.29 -15.36 -29.62
CA LYS A 49 11.03 -14.45 -28.72
C LYS A 49 10.64 -12.99 -28.92
N GLU A 50 10.40 -12.56 -30.16
CA GLU A 50 9.88 -11.22 -30.47
C GLU A 50 8.44 -11.05 -29.96
N THR A 51 7.58 -12.05 -30.15
CA THR A 51 6.20 -12.05 -29.63
C THR A 51 6.16 -12.02 -28.11
N LEU A 52 7.00 -12.83 -27.45
CA LEU A 52 7.15 -12.83 -25.99
C LEU A 52 7.72 -11.48 -25.49
N SER A 53 8.72 -10.92 -26.18
CA SER A 53 9.27 -9.60 -25.85
C SER A 53 8.24 -8.48 -26.03
N ALA A 54 7.39 -8.54 -27.05
CA ALA A 54 6.33 -7.57 -27.28
C ALA A 54 5.22 -7.71 -26.22
N GLN A 55 4.92 -8.93 -25.79
CA GLN A 55 3.99 -9.19 -24.69
C GLN A 55 4.50 -8.68 -23.34
N VAL A 56 5.81 -8.65 -23.12
CA VAL A 56 6.42 -8.20 -21.87
C VAL A 56 6.67 -6.68 -21.87
N ASN A 57 7.04 -6.12 -23.03
CA ASN A 57 7.35 -4.70 -23.24
C ASN A 57 6.13 -3.84 -23.58
N ARG A 58 4.96 -4.19 -23.06
CA ARG A 58 3.75 -3.38 -23.27
C ARG A 58 3.97 -1.97 -22.71
N PRO A 59 3.36 -0.93 -23.32
CA PRO A 59 3.38 0.41 -22.75
C PRO A 59 2.89 0.41 -21.29
N VAL A 60 3.39 1.35 -20.50
CA VAL A 60 2.86 1.59 -19.15
C VAL A 60 1.44 2.12 -19.30
N GLY A 61 0.45 1.40 -18.77
CA GLY A 61 -0.97 1.77 -18.81
C GLY A 61 -1.20 3.06 -18.03
N ASP A 62 -1.18 2.94 -16.71
CA ASP A 62 -1.22 4.05 -15.76
C ASP A 62 -0.11 3.90 -14.71
N LYS A 63 -0.02 4.84 -13.76
CA LYS A 63 1.02 4.86 -12.74
C LYS A 63 0.46 5.19 -11.36
N TRP A 64 0.80 4.37 -10.39
CA TRP A 64 0.31 4.43 -9.02
C TRP A 64 1.46 4.39 -8.03
N ALA A 65 1.32 5.11 -6.92
CA ALA A 65 2.35 5.06 -5.89
C ALA A 65 1.81 5.12 -4.47
N LEU A 66 2.47 4.38 -3.57
CA LEU A 66 2.34 4.50 -2.12
C LEU A 66 3.68 4.93 -1.54
N ILE A 67 3.68 6.02 -0.77
CA ILE A 67 4.89 6.63 -0.22
C ILE A 67 4.73 6.72 1.30
N PHE A 68 5.69 6.20 2.04
CA PHE A 68 5.68 6.20 3.50
C PHE A 68 6.97 6.86 4.01
N GLY A 69 6.82 7.91 4.82
CA GLY A 69 7.94 8.60 5.47
C GLY A 69 7.68 8.72 6.96
N ILE A 70 8.45 8.01 7.78
CA ILE A 70 8.26 7.97 9.23
C ILE A 70 9.57 8.43 9.88
N GLY A 71 9.54 9.64 10.43
CA GLY A 71 10.65 10.20 11.21
C GLY A 71 10.34 10.33 12.69
N ASP A 72 9.06 10.48 13.03
CA ASP A 72 8.55 10.42 14.39
C ASP A 72 7.84 9.08 14.64
N PHE A 73 7.94 8.57 15.88
CA PHE A 73 7.35 7.30 16.32
C PHE A 73 6.54 7.52 17.60
N ALA A 74 5.51 6.70 17.80
CA ALA A 74 4.68 6.72 19.00
C ALA A 74 5.48 6.28 20.24
N ASP A 75 6.30 5.23 20.09
CA ASP A 75 7.21 4.78 21.16
C ASP A 75 8.51 5.60 21.14
N ALA A 76 8.79 6.26 22.26
CA ALA A 76 10.00 7.07 22.45
C ALA A 76 11.31 6.26 22.49
N LYS A 77 11.24 4.93 22.64
CA LYS A 77 12.40 4.03 22.53
C LYS A 77 12.93 3.96 21.10
N ILE A 78 12.08 4.21 20.11
CA ILE A 78 12.50 4.27 18.71
C ILE A 78 13.13 5.64 18.46
N PRO A 79 14.41 5.70 18.03
CA PRO A 79 15.04 6.96 17.72
C PRO A 79 14.31 7.71 16.59
N LYS A 80 14.27 9.04 16.70
CA LYS A 80 13.70 9.88 15.64
C LYS A 80 14.65 10.02 14.46
N LEU A 81 14.11 10.01 13.24
CA LEU A 81 14.83 10.33 12.01
C LEU A 81 14.56 11.79 11.61
N LYS A 82 15.60 12.51 11.20
CA LYS A 82 15.50 13.95 10.91
C LYS A 82 14.81 14.24 9.58
N TYR A 83 15.01 13.37 8.60
CA TYR A 83 14.68 13.62 7.20
C TYR A 83 13.76 12.59 6.58
N ALA A 84 13.38 11.52 7.28
CA ALA A 84 12.57 10.46 6.70
C ALA A 84 11.21 10.95 6.13
N SER A 85 10.49 11.79 6.85
CA SER A 85 9.24 12.40 6.36
C SER A 85 9.48 13.39 5.23
N LYS A 86 10.67 14.01 5.17
CA LYS A 86 11.06 14.93 4.08
C LYS A 86 11.46 14.15 2.81
N ASP A 87 12.18 13.05 2.95
CA ASP A 87 12.54 12.12 1.88
C ASP A 87 11.29 11.66 1.13
N ALA A 88 10.25 11.24 1.87
CA ALA A 88 8.96 10.87 1.30
C ALA A 88 8.27 12.05 0.57
N GLN A 89 8.29 13.26 1.14
CA GLN A 89 7.70 14.44 0.52
C GLN A 89 8.42 14.83 -0.78
N ASP A 90 9.74 14.79 -0.80
CA ASP A 90 10.53 15.15 -1.98
C ASP A 90 10.33 14.10 -3.09
N PHE A 91 10.28 12.81 -2.73
CA PHE A 91 9.99 11.75 -3.67
C PHE A 91 8.57 11.86 -4.25
N TYR A 92 7.56 12.16 -3.42
CA TYR A 92 6.21 12.49 -3.89
C TYR A 92 6.22 13.64 -4.89
N GLN A 93 6.93 14.72 -4.58
CA GLN A 93 7.00 15.88 -5.45
C GLN A 93 7.64 15.54 -6.79
N TYR A 94 8.74 14.77 -6.78
CA TYR A 94 9.37 14.28 -7.99
C TYR A 94 8.38 13.45 -8.83
N LEU A 95 7.69 12.47 -8.23
CA LEU A 95 6.75 11.61 -8.97
C LEU A 95 5.65 12.42 -9.67
N VAL A 96 5.05 13.36 -8.96
CA VAL A 96 3.92 14.16 -9.46
C VAL A 96 4.39 15.20 -10.48
N LYS A 97 5.45 15.96 -10.18
CA LYS A 97 5.86 17.11 -11.01
C LYS A 97 6.72 16.71 -12.21
N GLU A 98 7.53 15.67 -12.07
CA GLU A 98 8.63 15.38 -13.00
C GLU A 98 8.48 13.99 -13.61
N ALA A 99 8.00 13.01 -12.84
CA ALA A 99 7.78 11.64 -13.32
C ALA A 99 6.38 11.39 -13.88
N ARG A 100 5.51 12.42 -13.99
CA ARG A 100 4.17 12.37 -14.62
C ARG A 100 3.21 11.36 -13.96
N PHE A 101 3.26 11.18 -12.65
CA PHE A 101 2.19 10.49 -11.92
C PHE A 101 1.02 11.46 -11.72
N ALA A 102 -0.22 10.99 -11.84
CA ALA A 102 -1.37 11.82 -11.50
C ALA A 102 -1.37 12.09 -9.98
N PRO A 103 -1.62 13.33 -9.52
CA PRO A 103 -1.55 13.66 -8.08
C PRO A 103 -2.45 12.78 -7.20
N ASP A 104 -3.62 12.40 -7.69
CA ASP A 104 -4.58 11.52 -7.00
C ASP A 104 -4.19 10.03 -7.04
N HIS A 105 -3.25 9.64 -7.92
CA HIS A 105 -2.71 8.27 -8.00
C HIS A 105 -1.49 8.05 -7.10
N VAL A 106 -0.98 9.11 -6.46
CA VAL A 106 0.13 9.05 -5.52
C VAL A 106 -0.41 9.30 -4.12
N ARG A 107 -0.35 8.29 -3.26
CA ARG A 107 -0.73 8.42 -1.86
C ARG A 107 0.50 8.50 -0.98
N ILE A 108 0.52 9.46 -0.05
CA ILE A 108 1.65 9.67 0.86
C ILE A 108 1.20 9.60 2.32
N PHE A 109 1.95 8.90 3.16
CA PHE A 109 1.68 8.74 4.59
C PHE A 109 2.90 9.16 5.38
N LEU A 110 2.71 10.11 6.28
CA LEU A 110 3.76 10.68 7.11
C LEU A 110 3.48 10.40 8.58
N ASP A 111 4.51 9.99 9.30
CA ASP A 111 4.52 9.90 10.76
C ASP A 111 3.24 9.23 11.31
N GLU A 112 2.41 9.92 12.09
CA GLU A 112 1.22 9.35 12.75
C GLU A 112 0.18 8.72 11.80
N LYS A 113 0.24 9.04 10.50
CA LYS A 113 -0.63 8.45 9.48
C LYS A 113 -0.07 7.16 8.87
N ALA A 114 1.19 6.84 9.13
CA ALA A 114 1.88 5.65 8.63
C ALA A 114 1.95 4.55 9.69
N THR A 115 0.78 4.19 10.25
CA THR A 115 0.64 3.06 11.17
C THR A 115 0.73 1.71 10.45
N GLN A 116 1.07 0.65 11.16
CA GLN A 116 1.14 -0.71 10.63
C GLN A 116 -0.18 -1.10 9.95
N ARG A 117 -1.31 -0.87 10.64
CA ARG A 117 -2.66 -1.08 10.09
C ARG A 117 -2.86 -0.32 8.79
N ARG A 118 -2.45 0.96 8.74
CA ARG A 118 -2.66 1.79 7.56
C ARG A 118 -1.83 1.29 6.38
N ILE A 119 -0.55 0.99 6.59
CA ILE A 119 0.33 0.42 5.55
C ILE A 119 -0.30 -0.85 4.96
N LEU A 120 -0.72 -1.79 5.81
CA LEU A 120 -1.32 -3.04 5.37
C LEU A 120 -2.66 -2.86 4.63
N SER A 121 -3.49 -1.92 5.07
CA SER A 121 -4.76 -1.57 4.44
C SER A 121 -4.57 -1.02 3.01
N GLU A 122 -3.58 -0.14 2.83
CA GLU A 122 -3.28 0.48 1.54
C GLU A 122 -2.71 -0.52 0.53
N LEU A 123 -1.90 -1.48 1.01
CA LEU A 123 -1.35 -2.55 0.19
C LEU A 123 -2.38 -3.63 -0.16
N GLY A 124 -3.32 -3.93 0.75
CA GLY A 124 -4.07 -5.19 0.71
C GLY A 124 -5.58 -5.10 0.51
N SER A 125 -6.25 -4.00 0.87
CA SER A 125 -7.72 -3.96 0.90
C SER A 125 -8.35 -2.68 0.36
N HIS A 126 -7.82 -1.51 0.70
CA HIS A 126 -8.47 -0.23 0.38
C HIS A 126 -7.73 0.63 -0.66
N GLY A 127 -6.42 0.42 -0.85
CA GLY A 127 -5.60 1.21 -1.77
C GLY A 127 -5.44 0.54 -3.15
N LEU A 128 -4.21 0.10 -3.45
CA LEU A 128 -3.79 -0.36 -4.78
C LEU A 128 -4.67 -1.47 -5.39
N PRO A 129 -5.13 -2.50 -4.64
CA PRO A 129 -5.94 -3.60 -5.20
C PRO A 129 -7.23 -3.15 -5.92
N ARG A 130 -7.78 -1.99 -5.57
CA ARG A 130 -9.04 -1.49 -6.14
C ARG A 130 -8.84 -0.66 -7.42
N LEU A 131 -7.59 -0.31 -7.74
CA LEU A 131 -7.25 0.74 -8.73
C LEU A 131 -6.33 0.22 -9.85
N VAL A 132 -5.39 -0.66 -9.48
CA VAL A 132 -4.30 -1.11 -10.33
C VAL A 132 -4.76 -2.15 -11.35
N LYS A 133 -4.21 -2.06 -12.56
CA LYS A 133 -4.42 -2.96 -13.71
C LYS A 133 -3.09 -3.59 -14.16
N PRO A 134 -3.12 -4.68 -14.96
CA PRO A 134 -1.92 -5.45 -15.27
C PRO A 134 -0.76 -4.69 -15.92
N ASP A 135 -1.07 -3.72 -16.77
CA ASP A 135 -0.06 -2.96 -17.52
C ASP A 135 0.38 -1.68 -16.79
N ASP A 136 -0.11 -1.42 -15.58
CA ASP A 136 0.29 -0.25 -14.81
C ASP A 136 1.67 -0.41 -14.18
N LEU A 137 2.31 0.72 -13.88
CA LEU A 137 3.48 0.81 -13.03
C LEU A 137 3.06 1.16 -11.59
N VAL A 138 3.46 0.33 -10.64
CA VAL A 138 3.27 0.55 -9.20
C VAL A 138 4.63 0.86 -8.56
N VAL A 139 4.70 1.96 -7.82
CA VAL A 139 5.89 2.36 -7.06
C VAL A 139 5.56 2.41 -5.58
N ILE A 140 6.35 1.73 -4.76
CA ILE A 140 6.21 1.78 -3.31
C ILE A 140 7.52 2.30 -2.74
N PHE A 141 7.45 3.36 -1.95
CA PHE A 141 8.60 4.01 -1.35
C PHE A 141 8.46 4.01 0.17
N PHE A 142 9.48 3.50 0.87
CA PHE A 142 9.60 3.61 2.33
C PHE A 142 10.85 4.39 2.69
N SER A 143 10.71 5.34 3.60
CA SER A 143 11.82 5.94 4.33
C SER A 143 11.50 5.94 5.83
N THR A 144 12.15 5.06 6.57
CA THR A 144 11.92 4.81 8.00
C THR A 144 13.04 3.91 8.55
N HIS A 145 12.94 3.51 9.83
CA HIS A 145 13.74 2.45 10.40
C HIS A 145 13.39 1.08 9.82
N GLY A 146 14.41 0.23 9.67
CA GLY A 146 14.25 -1.20 9.44
C GLY A 146 14.71 -2.01 10.66
N SER A 147 14.07 -3.14 10.88
CA SER A 147 14.52 -4.12 11.88
C SER A 147 15.62 -5.00 11.31
N PRO A 148 16.57 -5.44 12.14
CA PRO A 148 17.46 -6.52 11.80
C PRO A 148 16.74 -7.86 11.81
N SER A 149 17.23 -8.77 10.99
CA SER A 149 16.69 -10.12 10.83
C SER A 149 16.68 -10.96 12.11
N GLN A 150 17.64 -10.79 13.05
CA GLN A 150 17.74 -11.68 14.22
C GLN A 150 16.81 -11.34 15.38
N LEU A 151 16.11 -10.20 15.33
CA LEU A 151 15.01 -9.98 16.29
C LEU A 151 13.88 -10.99 16.08
N ASP A 152 13.87 -11.68 14.94
CA ASP A 152 13.01 -12.80 14.65
C ASP A 152 13.79 -14.12 14.53
N SER A 153 13.26 -15.16 15.17
CA SER A 153 13.87 -16.50 15.17
C SER A 153 14.02 -17.15 13.79
N LYS A 154 13.32 -16.64 12.76
CA LYS A 154 13.37 -17.10 11.37
C LYS A 154 14.04 -16.10 10.42
N GLY A 155 14.66 -15.04 10.93
CA GLY A 155 15.38 -14.07 10.11
C GLY A 155 14.48 -13.08 9.35
N ALA A 156 13.24 -12.86 9.79
CA ALA A 156 12.35 -11.89 9.14
C ALA A 156 12.80 -10.44 9.36
N ASN A 157 12.65 -9.59 8.34
CA ASN A 157 12.96 -8.17 8.41
C ASN A 157 11.67 -7.36 8.33
N TYR A 158 11.55 -6.39 9.23
CA TYR A 158 10.34 -5.59 9.39
C TYR A 158 10.64 -4.13 9.06
N ILE A 159 9.71 -3.51 8.35
CA ILE A 159 9.59 -2.05 8.29
C ILE A 159 8.99 -1.59 9.62
N VAL A 160 9.63 -0.61 10.26
CA VAL A 160 9.13 0.00 11.49
C VAL A 160 8.10 1.07 11.12
N ALA A 161 6.86 0.84 11.54
CA ALA A 161 5.75 1.76 11.38
C ALA A 161 5.71 2.77 12.54
N TYR A 162 4.85 3.80 12.44
CA TYR A 162 4.71 4.81 13.50
C TYR A 162 4.37 4.23 14.87
N ASP A 163 3.48 3.24 14.89
CA ASP A 163 2.94 2.56 16.08
C ASP A 163 3.62 1.22 16.38
N SER A 164 4.79 0.96 15.78
CA SER A 164 5.57 -0.24 16.08
C SER A 164 6.11 -0.22 17.50
N ASP A 165 6.09 -1.38 18.15
CA ASP A 165 6.74 -1.66 19.42
C ASP A 165 8.15 -2.24 19.12
N PRO A 166 9.24 -1.55 19.50
CA PRO A 166 10.59 -2.05 19.26
C PRO A 166 10.92 -3.34 20.04
N ASP A 167 10.15 -3.67 21.08
CA ASP A 167 10.32 -4.90 21.85
C ASP A 167 9.54 -6.10 21.24
N ASP A 168 8.57 -5.86 20.34
CA ASP A 168 7.80 -6.89 19.62
C ASP A 168 7.50 -6.49 18.16
N LEU A 169 8.54 -6.46 17.35
CA LEU A 169 8.42 -6.15 15.91
C LEU A 169 7.79 -7.29 15.10
N TYR A 170 7.75 -8.52 15.61
CA TYR A 170 7.05 -9.63 14.95
C TYR A 170 5.56 -9.33 14.82
N VAL A 171 4.95 -8.78 15.87
CA VAL A 171 3.53 -8.42 15.88
C VAL A 171 3.29 -7.01 15.31
N SER A 172 4.15 -6.05 15.65
CA SER A 172 3.89 -4.62 15.40
C SER A 172 4.62 -4.02 14.18
N GLY A 173 5.59 -4.74 13.62
CA GLY A 173 6.33 -4.35 12.41
C GLY A 173 5.64 -4.82 11.12
N VAL A 174 6.00 -4.23 9.98
CA VAL A 174 5.50 -4.67 8.67
C VAL A 174 6.52 -5.58 8.01
N ASP A 175 6.23 -6.88 7.97
CA ASP A 175 7.10 -7.88 7.33
C ASP A 175 7.29 -7.57 5.84
N MET A 176 8.55 -7.32 5.45
CA MET A 176 8.92 -6.98 4.08
C MET A 176 8.53 -8.07 3.07
N LYS A 177 8.61 -9.36 3.44
CA LYS A 177 8.19 -10.47 2.57
C LYS A 177 6.69 -10.42 2.29
N GLN A 178 5.91 -10.01 3.28
CA GLN A 178 4.47 -9.93 3.13
C GLN A 178 4.02 -8.74 2.28
N ILE A 179 4.85 -7.68 2.12
CA ILE A 179 4.53 -6.57 1.22
C ILE A 179 4.35 -7.11 -0.21
N PHE A 180 5.31 -7.89 -0.72
CA PHE A 180 5.23 -8.48 -2.05
C PHE A 180 4.16 -9.55 -2.17
N ALA A 181 4.06 -10.43 -1.18
CA ALA A 181 3.02 -11.47 -1.18
C ALA A 181 1.63 -10.83 -1.32
N ARG A 182 1.34 -9.79 -0.52
CA ARG A 182 0.06 -9.07 -0.59
C ARG A 182 -0.16 -8.37 -1.92
N LEU A 183 0.85 -7.68 -2.45
CA LEU A 183 0.71 -7.02 -3.75
C LEU A 183 0.45 -8.03 -4.86
N LYS A 184 1.14 -9.16 -4.86
CA LYS A 184 0.96 -10.23 -5.86
C LYS A 184 -0.40 -10.92 -5.72
N GLU A 185 -0.87 -11.12 -4.49
CA GLU A 185 -2.16 -11.78 -4.21
C GLU A 185 -3.37 -10.88 -4.46
N ARG A 186 -3.19 -9.55 -4.40
CA ARG A 186 -4.29 -8.59 -4.41
C ARG A 186 -4.29 -7.65 -5.60
N THR A 187 -3.18 -7.54 -6.33
CA THR A 187 -3.07 -6.70 -7.52
C THR A 187 -2.65 -7.54 -8.71
N GLU A 188 -3.10 -7.14 -9.91
CA GLU A 188 -2.69 -7.78 -11.15
C GLU A 188 -1.44 -7.11 -11.76
N ALA A 189 -0.84 -6.12 -11.08
CA ALA A 189 0.26 -5.34 -11.62
C ALA A 189 1.47 -6.21 -11.95
N ASN A 190 1.93 -6.08 -13.20
CA ASN A 190 3.14 -6.75 -13.65
C ASN A 190 4.40 -5.90 -13.46
N ARG A 191 4.28 -4.58 -13.19
CA ARG A 191 5.43 -3.68 -12.97
C ARG A 191 5.38 -3.10 -11.57
N ILE A 192 6.15 -3.69 -10.65
CA ILE A 192 6.20 -3.22 -9.25
C ILE A 192 7.64 -2.84 -8.91
N ILE A 193 7.84 -1.59 -8.51
CA ILE A 193 9.11 -1.10 -7.97
C ILE A 193 8.92 -0.86 -6.47
N LEU A 194 9.68 -1.56 -5.65
CA LEU A 194 9.82 -1.25 -4.23
C LEU A 194 11.16 -0.54 -4.00
N ILE A 195 11.11 0.60 -3.35
CA ILE A 195 12.28 1.39 -2.97
C ILE A 195 12.27 1.54 -1.45
N MET A 196 13.32 1.04 -0.80
CA MET A 196 13.45 1.05 0.65
C MET A 196 14.67 1.88 1.04
N ASP A 197 14.42 3.06 1.58
CA ASP A 197 15.40 3.87 2.29
C ASP A 197 15.32 3.62 3.81
N ALA A 198 15.67 2.39 4.19
CA ALA A 198 15.70 1.92 5.57
C ALA A 198 16.98 1.09 5.80
N CYS A 199 17.53 1.09 7.02
CA CYS A 199 18.68 0.21 7.32
C CYS A 199 18.26 -1.25 7.29
N HIS A 200 19.20 -2.10 6.87
CA HIS A 200 19.12 -3.53 7.11
C HIS A 200 19.95 -3.97 8.32
N SER A 201 20.95 -3.19 8.74
CA SER A 201 21.70 -3.45 9.97
C SER A 201 21.06 -2.83 11.18
N GLY A 202 20.90 -3.67 12.20
CA GLY A 202 20.51 -3.20 13.51
C GLY A 202 21.64 -2.45 14.17
N SER A 203 21.63 -1.12 14.23
CA SER A 203 22.59 -0.42 15.08
C SER A 203 22.17 1.01 15.36
N THR A 204 22.27 1.43 16.62
CA THR A 204 21.74 2.69 17.18
C THR A 204 22.70 3.88 17.08
N ALA A 205 23.69 3.87 16.20
CA ALA A 205 24.58 5.02 16.11
C ALA A 205 23.85 6.24 15.53
N ALA A 206 24.13 7.41 16.08
CA ALA A 206 23.48 8.67 15.68
C ALA A 206 23.63 8.93 14.17
N GLY A 207 22.50 9.12 13.48
CA GLY A 207 22.44 9.45 12.05
C GLY A 207 22.20 8.27 11.10
N GLY A 208 22.18 7.02 11.59
CA GLY A 208 21.80 5.84 10.81
C GLY A 208 20.33 5.42 11.02
N LYS A 209 19.66 4.94 9.97
CA LYS A 209 18.25 4.48 10.00
C LYS A 209 18.03 3.05 10.57
N GLY A 210 18.78 2.57 11.59
CA GLY A 210 18.74 1.16 12.05
C GLY A 210 18.49 0.93 13.55
N ILE A 211 18.03 -0.28 13.94
CA ILE A 211 17.73 -0.70 15.33
C ILE A 211 18.52 -1.98 15.72
N VAL A 212 19.58 -1.90 16.56
CA VAL A 212 20.49 -2.95 17.12
C VAL A 212 20.55 -4.45 16.62
N ARG A 213 21.78 -4.89 16.25
CA ARG A 213 22.52 -6.13 15.86
C ARG A 213 22.29 -6.85 14.48
N THR A 214 23.35 -7.52 14.00
CA THR A 214 23.80 -7.89 12.61
C THR A 214 23.35 -9.25 12.04
N GLY A 215 22.82 -9.31 10.80
CA GLY A 215 22.50 -10.60 10.13
C GLY A 215 21.63 -10.57 8.83
N ASN A 216 21.84 -11.61 8.01
CA ASN A 216 21.36 -11.92 6.64
C ASN A 216 19.87 -11.68 6.27
N PHE A 217 19.60 -10.53 5.65
CA PHE A 217 18.53 -10.27 4.69
C PHE A 217 18.91 -10.73 3.27
N ASP A 218 17.98 -11.37 2.57
CA ASP A 218 18.11 -11.71 1.16
C ASP A 218 17.09 -10.93 0.31
N ALA A 219 17.50 -9.77 -0.18
CA ALA A 219 16.70 -8.99 -1.13
C ALA A 219 16.39 -9.76 -2.43
N LYS A 220 17.17 -10.77 -2.79
CA LYS A 220 16.91 -11.65 -3.93
C LYS A 220 15.67 -12.51 -3.70
N ALA A 221 15.45 -12.97 -2.46
CA ALA A 221 14.26 -13.72 -2.07
C ALA A 221 12.99 -12.84 -2.06
N LEU A 222 13.12 -11.52 -1.87
CA LEU A 222 11.98 -10.60 -2.02
C LEU A 222 11.55 -10.44 -3.47
N ALA A 223 12.47 -10.47 -4.42
CA ALA A 223 12.18 -10.35 -5.85
C ALA A 223 11.62 -11.65 -6.46
N GLU A 224 10.99 -12.54 -5.69
CA GLU A 224 10.62 -13.89 -6.15
C GLU A 224 9.47 -13.95 -7.18
N GLY A 225 8.84 -12.82 -7.53
CA GLY A 225 7.83 -12.72 -8.58
C GLY A 225 8.35 -12.14 -9.91
N LEU A 226 7.72 -12.56 -11.02
CA LEU A 226 7.90 -11.92 -12.33
C LEU A 226 7.54 -10.43 -12.23
N GLY A 227 8.36 -9.55 -12.81
CA GLY A 227 7.99 -8.15 -12.98
C GLY A 227 8.32 -7.22 -11.80
N GLN A 228 9.14 -7.68 -10.85
CA GLN A 228 9.47 -6.94 -9.64
C GLN A 228 10.89 -6.37 -9.68
N MET A 229 11.02 -5.14 -9.17
CA MET A 229 12.29 -4.47 -8.92
C MET A 229 12.34 -4.01 -7.47
N VAL A 230 13.40 -4.37 -6.76
CA VAL A 230 13.62 -4.03 -5.35
C VAL A 230 14.92 -3.24 -5.25
N ILE A 231 14.82 -2.02 -4.73
CA ILE A 231 15.96 -1.15 -4.47
C ILE A 231 16.05 -0.93 -2.98
N CYS A 232 17.19 -1.26 -2.39
CA CYS A 232 17.48 -0.92 -1.01
C CYS A 232 18.62 0.09 -0.96
N SER A 233 18.55 1.02 -0.02
CA SER A 233 19.54 2.07 0.14
C SER A 233 20.87 1.60 0.71
N SER A 234 20.95 0.39 1.25
CA SER A 234 22.15 -0.22 1.86
C SER A 234 22.13 -1.73 1.72
N GLN A 235 23.28 -2.39 1.89
CA GLN A 235 23.31 -3.85 2.03
C GLN A 235 22.75 -4.28 3.39
N THR A 236 22.49 -5.57 3.47
CA THR A 236 22.01 -6.30 4.65
C THR A 236 22.70 -5.96 5.98
N GLU A 237 24.03 -5.80 5.99
CA GLU A 237 24.80 -5.50 7.20
C GLU A 237 25.20 -4.02 7.31
N GLU A 238 24.66 -3.18 6.42
CA GLU A 238 25.01 -1.77 6.32
C GLU A 238 23.85 -0.88 6.78
N ARG A 239 24.15 0.42 6.91
CA ARG A 239 23.17 1.42 7.31
C ARG A 239 22.82 2.31 6.15
N SER A 240 21.57 2.79 6.14
CA SER A 240 21.21 4.01 5.44
C SER A 240 21.45 5.22 6.32
N TRP A 241 22.08 6.25 5.77
CA TRP A 241 22.49 7.45 6.49
C TRP A 241 21.72 8.69 6.05
N GLU A 242 21.46 9.56 7.01
CA GLU A 242 21.02 10.93 6.77
C GLU A 242 22.23 11.81 6.42
N SER A 243 22.11 12.69 5.42
CA SER A 243 23.23 13.53 5.00
C SER A 243 23.57 14.58 6.06
N LYS A 244 24.85 14.93 6.16
CA LYS A 244 25.32 16.11 6.92
C LYS A 244 25.28 17.40 6.09
N ARG A 245 25.19 17.26 4.76
CA ARG A 245 25.38 18.33 3.78
C ARG A 245 24.06 18.97 3.39
N TYR A 246 22.99 18.18 3.33
CA TYR A 246 21.65 18.61 2.93
C TYR A 246 20.57 17.90 3.74
N LYS A 247 19.32 18.34 3.61
CA LYS A 247 18.20 17.86 4.42
C LYS A 247 17.50 16.64 3.81
N ASN A 248 18.21 15.53 3.63
CA ASN A 248 17.67 14.28 3.09
C ASN A 248 18.51 13.09 3.56
N GLY A 249 17.98 11.88 3.42
CA GLY A 249 18.79 10.66 3.31
C GLY A 249 19.77 10.76 2.14
N VAL A 250 21.00 10.27 2.32
CA VAL A 250 22.03 10.30 1.27
C VAL A 250 21.53 9.58 0.01
N PHE A 251 20.96 8.39 0.20
CA PHE A 251 20.37 7.61 -0.90
C PHE A 251 19.21 8.34 -1.59
N THR A 252 18.22 8.82 -0.82
CA THR A 252 17.02 9.45 -1.40
C THR A 252 17.37 10.70 -2.21
N HIS A 253 18.29 11.53 -1.71
CA HIS A 253 18.75 12.71 -2.46
C HIS A 253 19.39 12.30 -3.79
N ASN A 254 20.40 11.42 -3.75
CA ASN A 254 21.11 10.98 -4.94
C ASN A 254 20.17 10.29 -5.95
N LEU A 255 19.21 9.49 -5.48
CA LEU A 255 18.18 8.87 -6.32
C LEU A 255 17.34 9.92 -7.05
N ILE A 256 16.78 10.90 -6.34
CA ILE A 256 15.95 11.95 -6.94
C ILE A 256 16.76 12.80 -7.93
N GLU A 257 17.99 13.20 -7.57
CA GLU A 257 18.85 13.98 -8.48
C GLU A 257 19.28 13.16 -9.70
N GLY A 258 19.59 11.88 -9.51
CA GLY A 258 19.89 10.97 -10.62
C GLY A 258 18.73 10.88 -11.60
N LEU A 259 17.52 10.66 -11.09
CA LEU A 259 16.28 10.60 -11.86
C LEU A 259 15.93 11.92 -12.57
N ARG A 260 16.18 13.06 -11.91
CA ARG A 260 15.95 14.40 -12.48
C ARG A 260 16.97 14.75 -13.57
N SER A 261 18.24 14.39 -13.35
CA SER A 261 19.33 14.70 -14.28
C SER A 261 19.17 14.01 -15.63
N ASN A 262 18.47 12.88 -15.67
CA ASN A 262 18.15 12.17 -16.90
C ASN A 262 16.75 11.54 -16.84
N PRO A 263 15.68 12.31 -17.15
CA PRO A 263 14.31 11.79 -17.15
C PRO A 263 14.10 10.65 -18.16
N GLY A 264 14.97 10.56 -19.16
CA GLY A 264 15.02 9.51 -20.16
C GLY A 264 15.98 8.38 -19.80
N ALA A 265 16.39 8.22 -18.53
CA ALA A 265 17.10 7.05 -18.05
C ALA A 265 16.13 5.95 -17.58
N THR A 266 16.60 4.70 -17.59
CA THR A 266 15.93 3.61 -16.90
C THR A 266 16.28 3.65 -15.41
N VAL A 267 15.50 2.94 -14.59
CA VAL A 267 15.75 2.88 -13.16
C VAL A 267 17.10 2.22 -12.86
N SER A 268 17.49 1.17 -13.61
CA SER A 268 18.80 0.53 -13.39
C SER A 268 19.96 1.43 -13.80
N GLU A 269 19.83 2.23 -14.87
CA GLU A 269 20.86 3.20 -15.28
C GLU A 269 21.08 4.27 -14.19
N VAL A 270 20.00 4.81 -13.64
CA VAL A 270 20.09 5.77 -12.53
C VAL A 270 20.70 5.12 -11.30
N PHE A 271 20.24 3.92 -10.95
CA PHE A 271 20.78 3.17 -9.81
C PHE A 271 22.30 2.98 -9.93
N GLN A 272 22.80 2.50 -11.07
CA GLN A 272 24.22 2.30 -11.32
C GLN A 272 25.03 3.59 -11.13
N LYS A 273 24.50 4.74 -11.57
CA LYS A 273 25.15 6.04 -11.42
C LYS A 273 25.25 6.47 -9.95
N ILE A 274 24.19 6.27 -9.16
CA ILE A 274 24.13 6.78 -7.79
C ILE A 274 24.87 5.90 -6.78
N CYS A 275 25.10 4.61 -7.07
CA CYS A 275 25.75 3.68 -6.14
C CYS A 275 27.11 4.20 -5.65
N GLY A 276 27.96 4.65 -6.57
CA GLY A 276 29.27 5.22 -6.22
C GLY A 276 29.12 6.51 -5.40
N MET A 277 28.23 7.42 -5.83
CA MET A 277 28.00 8.70 -5.16
C MET A 277 27.55 8.53 -3.70
N VAL A 278 26.64 7.59 -3.45
CA VAL A 278 26.17 7.28 -2.09
C VAL A 278 27.30 6.70 -1.24
N SER A 279 28.05 5.72 -1.77
CA SER A 279 29.17 5.09 -1.05
C SER A 279 30.26 6.11 -0.71
N ASP A 280 30.61 6.97 -1.67
CA ASP A 280 31.65 7.99 -1.51
C ASP A 280 31.23 9.06 -0.49
N GLU A 281 30.00 9.61 -0.59
CA GLU A 281 29.52 10.61 0.37
C GLU A 281 29.49 10.06 1.80
N VAL A 282 29.01 8.83 1.99
CA VAL A 282 28.95 8.22 3.33
C VAL A 282 30.34 7.99 3.90
N LYS A 283 31.29 7.48 3.11
CA LYS A 283 32.68 7.27 3.56
C LYS A 283 33.36 8.57 3.93
N GLU A 284 33.11 9.65 3.20
CA GLU A 284 33.65 10.97 3.47
C GLU A 284 33.05 11.60 4.74
N ASP A 285 31.72 11.49 4.91
CA ASP A 285 31.02 12.17 6.01
C ASP A 285 31.06 11.38 7.32
N TYR A 286 31.11 10.05 7.27
CA TYR A 286 30.99 9.15 8.41
C TYR A 286 32.18 8.19 8.44
N ALA A 287 33.20 8.51 9.25
CA ALA A 287 34.41 7.70 9.38
C ALA A 287 34.08 6.24 9.75
N GLY A 288 34.53 5.30 8.91
CA GLY A 288 34.31 3.86 9.08
C GLY A 288 32.88 3.39 8.79
N ALA A 289 32.02 4.26 8.25
CA ALA A 289 30.70 3.86 7.80
C ALA A 289 30.71 3.43 6.34
N GLU A 290 29.79 2.53 6.01
CA GLU A 290 29.52 2.09 4.64
C GLU A 290 28.03 2.17 4.36
N GLN A 291 27.72 2.47 3.10
CA GLN A 291 26.39 2.40 2.54
C GLN A 291 26.53 2.12 1.04
N ASN A 292 26.16 0.90 0.65
CA ASN A 292 26.21 0.41 -0.71
C ASN A 292 24.79 0.02 -1.11
N PRO A 293 24.10 0.86 -1.91
CA PRO A 293 22.76 0.52 -2.39
C PRO A 293 22.76 -0.78 -3.17
N VAL A 294 21.65 -1.53 -3.11
CA VAL A 294 21.45 -2.78 -3.84
C VAL A 294 20.18 -2.75 -4.68
N LEU A 295 20.25 -3.35 -5.86
CA LEU A 295 19.15 -3.50 -6.80
C LEU A 295 19.00 -4.99 -7.11
N HIS A 296 17.83 -5.53 -6.81
CA HIS A 296 17.44 -6.89 -7.21
C HIS A 296 16.24 -6.82 -8.13
N THR A 297 16.29 -7.54 -9.22
CA THR A 297 15.19 -7.56 -10.18
C THR A 297 15.02 -8.94 -10.80
N LYS A 298 13.75 -9.32 -10.98
CA LYS A 298 13.31 -10.39 -11.89
C LYS A 298 12.40 -9.81 -12.98
N TRP A 299 12.62 -8.54 -13.32
CA TRP A 299 11.99 -7.91 -14.46
C TRP A 299 12.49 -8.58 -15.73
N GLU A 300 11.55 -9.05 -16.54
CA GLU A 300 11.80 -9.49 -17.89
C GLU A 300 11.38 -8.35 -18.82
N GLY A 301 12.11 -8.10 -19.91
CA GLY A 301 11.80 -7.04 -20.86
C GLY A 301 12.71 -5.79 -20.78
N SER A 302 12.29 -4.72 -21.45
CA SER A 302 12.93 -3.41 -21.45
C SER A 302 12.83 -2.80 -20.07
N ASP A 303 13.95 -2.34 -19.54
CA ASP A 303 14.02 -1.80 -18.20
C ASP A 303 13.07 -0.61 -17.98
N VAL A 304 12.60 -0.47 -16.75
CA VAL A 304 11.50 0.42 -16.38
C VAL A 304 11.98 1.86 -16.33
N ARG A 305 11.11 2.78 -16.78
CA ARG A 305 11.35 4.24 -16.71
C ARG A 305 10.28 4.87 -15.84
N LEU A 306 10.67 5.49 -14.73
CA LEU A 306 9.73 6.16 -13.81
C LEU A 306 8.95 7.28 -14.51
N ALA A 307 9.62 8.05 -15.37
CA ALA A 307 9.01 9.17 -16.10
C ALA A 307 8.28 8.75 -17.42
N ALA A 308 8.02 7.45 -17.61
CA ALA A 308 7.28 6.94 -18.77
C ALA A 308 5.92 7.65 -18.92
N VAL A 309 5.51 7.92 -20.16
CA VAL A 309 4.18 8.49 -20.44
C VAL A 309 3.13 7.39 -20.23
N PRO A 310 2.10 7.59 -19.39
CA PRO A 310 1.01 6.63 -19.27
C PRO A 310 0.23 6.57 -20.59
N SER A 311 -0.02 5.36 -21.08
CA SER A 311 -0.72 5.10 -22.34
C SER A 311 -2.24 5.03 -22.18
N ALA A 312 -2.73 4.79 -20.96
CA ALA A 312 -4.14 4.67 -20.61
C ALA A 312 -4.40 5.23 -19.20
N PRO A 313 -4.24 6.55 -18.99
CA PRO A 313 -4.52 7.19 -17.71
C PRO A 313 -6.01 7.08 -17.35
N ARG A 314 -6.31 6.86 -16.08
CA ARG A 314 -7.67 6.65 -15.57
C ARG A 314 -8.03 7.66 -14.49
N ILE A 315 -9.33 7.81 -14.26
CA ILE A 315 -9.87 8.58 -13.15
C ILE A 315 -10.24 7.58 -12.05
N ILE A 316 -9.90 7.89 -10.80
CA ILE A 316 -10.33 7.08 -9.66
C ILE A 316 -11.87 7.11 -9.58
N PRO A 317 -12.55 5.95 -9.58
CA PRO A 317 -13.99 5.92 -9.40
C PRO A 317 -14.40 6.63 -8.11
N GLU A 318 -15.45 7.45 -8.16
CA GLU A 318 -15.87 8.26 -7.00
C GLU A 318 -16.16 7.40 -5.77
N THR A 319 -16.72 6.20 -5.97
CA THR A 319 -16.94 5.22 -4.90
C THR A 319 -15.64 4.81 -4.20
N VAL A 320 -14.54 4.65 -4.95
CA VAL A 320 -13.23 4.35 -4.36
C VAL A 320 -12.66 5.59 -3.71
N SER A 321 -12.69 6.75 -4.38
CA SER A 321 -12.17 8.03 -3.85
C SER A 321 -12.79 8.39 -2.49
N LEU A 322 -14.11 8.25 -2.35
CA LEU A 322 -14.85 8.48 -1.11
C LEU A 322 -14.52 7.46 -0.02
N ASP A 323 -14.09 6.26 -0.40
CA ASP A 323 -13.69 5.19 0.52
C ASP A 323 -12.26 5.36 1.05
N LEU A 324 -11.38 6.00 0.29
CA LEU A 324 -10.00 6.24 0.73
C LEU A 324 -10.01 7.16 1.96
N GLU A 325 -9.42 6.68 3.06
CA GLU A 325 -9.13 7.54 4.21
C GLU A 325 -8.17 8.66 3.77
N PRO A 326 -8.18 9.86 4.37
CA PRO A 326 -7.22 10.91 4.02
C PRO A 326 -5.76 10.46 4.16
N ASP A 327 -4.89 10.99 3.31
CA ASP A 327 -3.44 10.78 3.37
C ASP A 327 -2.74 12.08 3.83
N SER A 328 -1.43 12.19 3.62
CA SER A 328 -0.60 13.34 3.96
C SER A 328 -0.33 14.29 2.78
N SER A 329 -0.96 14.09 1.61
CA SER A 329 -0.72 14.90 0.39
C SER A 329 -0.92 16.40 0.64
N ALA A 330 -1.91 16.77 1.44
CA ALA A 330 -2.19 18.17 1.82
C ALA A 330 -1.09 18.83 2.69
N LEU A 331 -0.13 18.06 3.20
CA LEU A 331 1.02 18.54 3.98
C LEU A 331 2.26 18.75 3.12
N VAL A 332 2.31 18.18 1.92
CA VAL A 332 3.46 18.27 1.01
C VAL A 332 3.72 19.73 0.63
N GLY A 333 4.97 20.17 0.80
CA GLY A 333 5.39 21.55 0.49
C GLY A 333 5.11 22.56 1.60
N LYS A 334 4.52 22.14 2.73
CA LYS A 334 4.42 22.95 3.95
C LYS A 334 5.62 22.66 4.86
N PRO A 335 6.23 23.66 5.50
CA PRO A 335 7.35 23.43 6.41
C PRO A 335 6.93 22.55 7.60
N ALA A 336 7.74 21.53 7.90
CA ALA A 336 7.50 20.52 8.95
C ALA A 336 7.16 21.10 10.34
N LYS A 337 7.55 22.36 10.62
CA LYS A 337 7.27 23.05 11.89
C LYS A 337 5.80 23.44 12.11
N LEU A 338 4.93 23.37 11.10
CA LEU A 338 3.51 23.70 11.29
C LEU A 338 2.63 22.50 11.72
N ALA A 339 3.13 21.27 11.61
CA ALA A 339 2.40 20.07 12.02
C ALA A 339 2.52 19.77 13.54
N ALA A 340 3.62 20.21 14.19
CA ALA A 340 3.94 19.83 15.56
C ALA A 340 3.65 20.90 16.64
N ARG A 341 2.89 21.97 16.35
CA ARG A 341 2.48 22.97 17.35
C ARG A 341 1.06 23.51 17.12
N LYS A 342 0.07 22.66 17.32
CA LYS A 342 -1.24 23.06 17.84
C LYS A 342 -1.76 21.90 18.67
N ASN A 343 -1.38 21.87 19.95
CA ASN A 343 -2.07 21.18 21.05
C ASN A 343 -1.23 21.36 22.32
N ALA A 344 -1.24 22.57 22.88
CA ALA A 344 -0.77 22.78 24.24
C ALA A 344 -1.33 24.05 24.92
N ASN A 345 -2.01 24.97 24.22
CA ASN A 345 -2.48 26.19 24.91
C ASN A 345 -3.71 26.91 24.36
N ASP A 346 -4.48 26.34 23.43
CA ASP A 346 -5.84 26.86 23.21
C ASP A 346 -6.75 26.25 24.27
N LYS A 347 -6.83 26.94 25.42
CA LYS A 347 -8.06 26.95 26.23
C LYS A 347 -9.15 27.70 25.45
N ASN A 348 -9.47 27.23 24.25
CA ASN A 348 -10.76 27.52 23.67
C ASN A 348 -11.69 26.49 24.29
N THR A 349 -12.62 26.95 25.10
CA THR A 349 -13.59 26.15 25.84
C THR A 349 -14.17 25.08 24.92
N LEU A 350 -13.70 23.83 25.10
CA LEU A 350 -14.17 22.66 24.37
C LEU A 350 -15.66 22.50 24.68
N VAL A 351 -16.51 22.92 23.75
CA VAL A 351 -17.92 22.58 23.81
C VAL A 351 -17.98 21.08 23.53
N LYS A 352 -18.31 20.28 24.55
CA LYS A 352 -18.70 18.88 24.36
C LYS A 352 -19.67 18.83 23.16
N PRO A 353 -19.51 17.89 22.21
CA PRO A 353 -20.45 17.78 21.11
C PRO A 353 -21.87 17.70 21.68
N GLY A 354 -22.66 18.76 21.44
CA GLY A 354 -24.04 18.81 21.87
C GLY A 354 -24.80 17.60 21.32
N GLY A 355 -25.82 17.17 22.06
CA GLY A 355 -26.78 16.17 21.61
C GLY A 355 -27.36 16.52 20.23
N LEU A 356 -28.11 15.57 19.66
CA LEU A 356 -28.86 15.74 18.40
C LEU A 356 -29.31 17.20 18.24
N ALA A 357 -28.99 17.83 17.10
CA ALA A 357 -29.29 19.23 16.85
C ALA A 357 -30.76 19.50 17.23
N GLU A 358 -30.96 20.33 18.25
CA GLU A 358 -32.26 20.68 18.83
C GLU A 358 -33.07 21.57 17.88
N GLU A 359 -33.36 21.09 16.66
CA GLU A 359 -34.42 21.64 15.83
C GLU A 359 -35.20 20.47 15.22
N PHE A 360 -36.14 19.96 16.00
CA PHE A 360 -37.16 19.03 15.52
C PHE A 360 -37.92 19.67 14.34
N ARG A 361 -37.66 19.25 13.10
CA ARG A 361 -38.64 19.36 12.01
C ARG A 361 -39.73 18.30 12.20
N SER A 362 -40.39 18.32 13.36
CA SER A 362 -41.58 17.52 13.58
C SER A 362 -42.77 18.27 12.99
N THR A 363 -43.45 17.64 12.05
CA THR A 363 -44.74 18.12 11.55
C THR A 363 -45.86 17.35 12.25
N TYR A 364 -46.99 18.01 12.48
CA TYR A 364 -48.20 17.37 12.98
C TYR A 364 -49.07 16.96 11.79
N VAL A 365 -49.51 15.70 11.78
CA VAL A 365 -50.55 15.21 10.87
C VAL A 365 -51.70 14.73 11.76
N GLY A 366 -52.73 15.56 11.93
CA GLY A 366 -53.74 15.38 12.98
C GLY A 366 -53.14 15.53 14.40
N ASP A 367 -53.62 14.75 15.37
CA ASP A 367 -53.14 14.76 16.78
C ASP A 367 -51.81 14.00 16.99
N SER A 368 -51.21 13.45 15.93
CA SER A 368 -49.99 12.64 16.02
C SER A 368 -48.77 13.38 15.46
N LYS A 369 -47.73 13.50 16.30
CA LYS A 369 -46.42 14.05 15.94
C LYS A 369 -45.70 13.06 14.99
N VAL A 370 -45.21 13.54 13.86
CA VAL A 370 -44.40 12.76 12.90
C VAL A 370 -42.97 13.29 12.90
N LEU A 371 -41.99 12.38 12.98
CA LEU A 371 -40.57 12.72 12.84
C LEU A 371 -40.06 12.31 11.45
N THR A 372 -39.53 13.28 10.70
CA THR A 372 -38.86 13.00 9.42
C THR A 372 -37.34 13.00 9.62
N LEU A 373 -36.70 11.85 9.39
CA LEU A 373 -35.25 11.72 9.41
C LEU A 373 -34.69 12.13 8.04
N THR A 374 -33.85 13.16 8.00
CA THR A 374 -33.13 13.63 6.80
C THR A 374 -31.62 13.67 7.09
N GLN A 375 -30.76 13.91 6.09
CA GLN A 375 -29.33 14.10 6.36
C GLN A 375 -29.09 15.25 7.36
N ALA A 376 -29.83 16.35 7.20
CA ALA A 376 -29.75 17.54 8.05
C ALA A 376 -30.20 17.30 9.50
N TYR A 377 -31.01 16.26 9.76
CA TYR A 377 -31.37 15.86 11.12
C TYR A 377 -30.14 15.44 11.94
N PHE A 378 -29.16 14.80 11.30
CA PHE A 378 -27.97 14.31 11.98
C PHE A 378 -26.87 15.35 12.04
N CYS A 379 -26.62 16.07 10.95
CA CYS A 379 -25.56 17.07 10.89
C CYS A 379 -25.84 18.10 9.80
N ASN A 380 -25.50 19.36 10.07
CA ASN A 380 -25.66 20.47 9.15
C ASN A 380 -24.48 21.44 9.24
N GLU A 381 -23.26 20.90 9.17
CA GLU A 381 -22.02 21.69 9.16
C GLU A 381 -21.93 22.50 7.86
N SER A 382 -21.51 23.76 7.96
CA SER A 382 -21.38 24.66 6.80
C SER A 382 -20.29 24.21 5.81
N ASP A 383 -19.22 23.59 6.33
CA ASP A 383 -18.16 22.95 5.55
C ASP A 383 -17.96 21.50 6.04
N PRO A 384 -18.74 20.54 5.52
CA PRO A 384 -18.72 19.18 6.03
C PRO A 384 -17.41 18.43 5.71
N ARG A 385 -16.65 18.85 4.69
CA ARG A 385 -15.34 18.24 4.39
C ARG A 385 -14.30 18.64 5.43
N ARG A 386 -14.25 19.92 5.78
CA ARG A 386 -13.39 20.40 6.86
C ARG A 386 -13.83 19.82 8.21
N ALA A 387 -15.12 19.82 8.50
CA ALA A 387 -15.66 19.24 9.73
C ALA A 387 -15.29 17.76 9.88
N TYR A 388 -15.29 17.00 8.78
CA TYR A 388 -14.84 15.61 8.76
C TYR A 388 -13.36 15.46 9.09
N GLN A 389 -12.49 16.29 8.52
CA GLN A 389 -11.05 16.28 8.85
C GLN A 389 -10.81 16.58 10.33
N GLU A 390 -11.52 17.57 10.87
CA GLU A 390 -11.47 17.93 12.29
C GLU A 390 -12.01 16.79 13.17
N ALA A 391 -13.11 16.14 12.79
CA ALA A 391 -13.67 15.00 13.52
C ALA A 391 -12.73 13.79 13.55
N CYS A 392 -12.04 13.48 12.43
CA CYS A 392 -11.01 12.45 12.39
C CYS A 392 -9.85 12.75 13.34
N ALA A 393 -9.38 14.00 13.38
CA ALA A 393 -8.32 14.42 14.28
C ALA A 393 -8.74 14.33 15.76
N GLN A 394 -9.97 14.74 16.07
CA GLN A 394 -10.52 14.66 17.43
C GLN A 394 -10.71 13.21 17.88
N GLN A 395 -11.27 12.33 17.04
CA GLN A 395 -11.41 10.91 17.36
C GLN A 395 -10.04 10.27 17.65
N ALA A 396 -9.00 10.63 16.91
CA ALA A 396 -7.65 10.12 17.17
C ALA A 396 -7.10 10.58 18.53
N ALA A 397 -7.40 11.82 18.94
CA ALA A 397 -7.01 12.36 20.24
C ALA A 397 -7.85 11.81 21.41
N HIS A 398 -9.09 11.36 21.13
CA HIS A 398 -10.09 10.92 22.11
C HIS A 398 -10.61 9.52 21.77
N PHE A 399 -9.69 8.57 21.57
CA PHE A 399 -9.98 7.25 21.02
C PHE A 399 -10.91 6.38 21.88
N ASN A 400 -11.09 6.71 23.15
CA ASN A 400 -11.95 6.00 24.11
C ASN A 400 -13.27 6.74 24.43
N GLU A 401 -13.56 7.85 23.74
CA GLU A 401 -14.74 8.68 23.99
C GLU A 401 -15.76 8.53 22.84
N PRO A 402 -16.89 7.82 23.05
CA PRO A 402 -17.84 7.43 22.00
C PRO A 402 -18.50 8.62 21.27
N GLU A 403 -18.60 9.78 21.92
CA GLU A 403 -19.15 11.00 21.34
C GLU A 403 -18.40 11.48 20.09
N TYR A 404 -17.08 11.26 20.00
CA TYR A 404 -16.29 11.68 18.84
C TYR A 404 -16.50 10.77 17.64
N TYR A 405 -16.67 9.47 17.87
CA TYR A 405 -17.08 8.51 16.86
C TYR A 405 -18.49 8.84 16.36
N PHE A 406 -19.41 9.19 17.26
CA PHE A 406 -20.78 9.54 16.86
C PHE A 406 -20.81 10.88 16.10
N ARG A 407 -20.02 11.88 16.50
CA ARG A 407 -19.85 13.13 15.73
C ARG A 407 -19.39 12.84 14.31
N LYS A 408 -18.37 12.01 14.15
CA LYS A 408 -17.86 11.63 12.82
C LYS A 408 -18.93 10.88 12.01
N ALA A 409 -19.68 9.96 12.63
CA ALA A 409 -20.78 9.26 11.96
C ALA A 409 -21.85 10.23 11.43
N LYS A 410 -22.25 11.23 12.24
CA LYS A 410 -23.21 12.27 11.82
C LYS A 410 -22.69 13.09 10.63
N ILE A 411 -21.42 13.47 10.63
CA ILE A 411 -20.80 14.19 9.51
C ILE A 411 -20.73 13.30 8.25
N LEU A 412 -20.41 12.02 8.41
CA LEU A 412 -20.44 11.04 7.31
C LEU A 412 -21.84 10.91 6.70
N ILE A 413 -22.90 10.92 7.52
CA ILE A 413 -24.29 10.95 7.04
C ILE A 413 -24.56 12.21 6.20
N GLN A 414 -24.13 13.39 6.65
CA GLN A 414 -24.27 14.64 5.90
C GLN A 414 -23.49 14.62 4.58
N LEU A 415 -22.30 14.01 4.57
CA LEU A 415 -21.50 13.81 3.36
C LEU A 415 -22.06 12.73 2.42
N GLY A 416 -23.14 12.04 2.80
CA GLY A 416 -23.74 10.96 2.01
C GLY A 416 -22.98 9.63 2.08
N ASN A 417 -22.04 9.49 3.00
CA ASN A 417 -21.24 8.28 3.17
C ASN A 417 -21.86 7.33 4.21
N PHE A 418 -23.00 6.74 3.84
CA PHE A 418 -23.84 5.93 4.73
C PHE A 418 -23.17 4.63 5.17
N SER A 419 -22.35 3.99 4.31
CA SER A 419 -21.63 2.76 4.66
C SER A 419 -20.59 3.00 5.76
N LYS A 420 -19.82 4.09 5.67
CA LYS A 420 -18.84 4.43 6.72
C LYS A 420 -19.52 4.91 7.99
N ALA A 421 -20.59 5.69 7.86
CA ALA A 421 -21.40 6.07 9.02
C ALA A 421 -21.90 4.83 9.77
N ASP A 422 -22.42 3.81 9.05
CA ASP A 422 -22.84 2.54 9.65
C ASP A 422 -21.68 1.80 10.34
N GLN A 423 -20.46 1.82 9.80
CA GLN A 423 -19.30 1.20 10.43
C GLN A 423 -18.94 1.86 11.77
N GLU A 424 -18.89 3.19 11.83
CA GLU A 424 -18.65 3.93 13.09
C GLU A 424 -19.76 3.62 14.11
N LEU A 425 -21.02 3.64 13.68
CA LEU A 425 -22.18 3.36 14.53
C LEU A 425 -22.24 1.91 15.01
N LYS A 426 -21.77 0.96 14.20
CA LYS A 426 -21.67 -0.45 14.59
C LYS A 426 -20.71 -0.62 15.75
N GLY A 427 -19.56 0.05 15.73
CA GLY A 427 -18.61 0.06 16.85
C GLY A 427 -19.25 0.62 18.12
N LEU A 428 -19.95 1.76 17.99
CA LEU A 428 -20.61 2.41 19.13
C LEU A 428 -21.69 1.57 19.80
N LEU A 429 -22.41 0.75 19.04
CA LEU A 429 -23.43 -0.15 19.56
C LEU A 429 -22.85 -1.41 20.23
N VAL A 430 -21.57 -1.73 20.03
CA VAL A 430 -20.91 -2.77 20.82
C VAL A 430 -20.80 -2.32 22.28
N ASP A 431 -20.40 -1.07 22.50
CA ASP A 431 -20.18 -0.51 23.83
C ASP A 431 -21.48 -0.03 24.50
N ASN A 432 -22.40 0.52 23.70
CA ASN A 432 -23.70 1.00 24.18
C ASN A 432 -24.85 0.52 23.27
N PRO A 433 -25.26 -0.76 23.41
CA PRO A 433 -26.25 -1.38 22.53
C PRO A 433 -27.66 -0.79 22.66
N ASN A 434 -27.95 -0.06 23.73
CA ASN A 434 -29.30 0.46 24.00
C ASN A 434 -29.48 1.93 23.58
N ASN A 435 -28.51 2.52 22.87
CA ASN A 435 -28.55 3.93 22.52
C ASN A 435 -29.49 4.18 21.33
N SER A 436 -30.63 4.84 21.59
CA SER A 436 -31.66 5.13 20.59
C SER A 436 -31.15 6.01 19.43
N ALA A 437 -30.26 6.97 19.71
CA ALA A 437 -29.71 7.86 18.68
C ALA A 437 -28.81 7.12 17.69
N TYR A 438 -28.04 6.13 18.15
CA TYR A 438 -27.21 5.30 17.28
C TYR A 438 -28.07 4.42 16.37
N HIS A 439 -29.15 3.87 16.92
CA HIS A 439 -30.13 3.11 16.16
C HIS A 439 -30.86 3.97 15.11
N LEU A 440 -31.27 5.20 15.43
CA LEU A 440 -31.87 6.12 14.46
C LEU A 440 -30.90 6.45 13.31
N ALA A 441 -29.63 6.70 13.63
CA ALA A 441 -28.60 6.96 12.63
C ALA A 441 -28.35 5.76 11.72
N ARG A 442 -28.30 4.54 12.26
CA ARG A 442 -28.16 3.30 11.45
C ARG A 442 -29.40 3.03 10.61
N ALA A 443 -30.60 3.25 11.16
CA ALA A 443 -31.85 3.11 10.41
C ALA A 443 -31.86 4.02 9.17
N TYR A 444 -31.42 5.28 9.32
CA TYR A 444 -31.26 6.20 8.19
C TYR A 444 -30.20 5.74 7.19
N CYS A 445 -29.04 5.27 7.66
CA CYS A 445 -27.98 4.74 6.79
C CYS A 445 -28.50 3.55 5.95
N TYR A 446 -29.15 2.56 6.58
CA TYR A 446 -29.68 1.40 5.87
C TYR A 446 -30.79 1.76 4.88
N HIS A 447 -31.65 2.72 5.23
CA HIS A 447 -32.64 3.24 4.29
C HIS A 447 -31.97 3.80 3.03
N ARG A 448 -30.96 4.66 3.20
CA ARG A 448 -30.19 5.26 2.09
C ARG A 448 -29.37 4.25 1.29
N LEU A 449 -28.98 3.13 1.91
CA LEU A 449 -28.34 1.99 1.26
C LEU A 449 -29.33 1.02 0.59
N GLY A 450 -30.65 1.27 0.68
CA GLY A 450 -31.69 0.42 0.10
C GLY A 450 -32.02 -0.84 0.91
N ASN A 451 -31.44 -1.03 2.10
CA ASN A 451 -31.72 -2.16 2.98
C ASN A 451 -32.92 -1.85 3.90
N ARG A 452 -34.12 -2.03 3.37
CA ARG A 452 -35.38 -1.71 4.06
C ARG A 452 -35.60 -2.51 5.35
N ILE A 453 -35.17 -3.78 5.38
CA ILE A 453 -35.37 -4.66 6.53
C ILE A 453 -34.52 -4.17 7.71
N ALA A 454 -33.21 -3.99 7.49
CA ALA A 454 -32.31 -3.51 8.53
C ALA A 454 -32.66 -2.08 8.99
N ALA A 455 -33.18 -1.24 8.08
CA ALA A 455 -33.68 0.09 8.44
C ALA A 455 -34.86 0.01 9.43
N GLU A 456 -35.83 -0.86 9.17
CA GLU A 456 -37.00 -1.05 10.04
C GLU A 456 -36.62 -1.68 11.39
N ASP A 457 -35.71 -2.67 11.39
CA ASP A 457 -35.22 -3.32 12.61
C ASP A 457 -34.58 -2.30 13.55
N HIS A 458 -33.67 -1.47 13.04
CA HIS A 458 -33.04 -0.43 13.83
C HIS A 458 -34.01 0.68 14.25
N LEU A 459 -35.02 0.99 13.43
CA LEU A 459 -36.07 1.93 13.83
C LEU A 459 -36.89 1.40 15.01
N ASN A 460 -37.21 0.10 15.01
CA ASN A 460 -37.91 -0.56 16.10
C ASN A 460 -37.05 -0.61 17.37
N MET A 461 -35.75 -0.89 17.25
CA MET A 461 -34.81 -0.83 18.39
C MET A 461 -34.73 0.59 18.98
N ALA A 462 -34.64 1.63 18.13
CA ALA A 462 -34.65 3.01 18.61
C ALA A 462 -35.90 3.33 19.43
N LYS A 463 -37.09 2.98 18.91
CA LYS A 463 -38.38 3.19 19.61
C LYS A 463 -38.51 2.35 20.88
N PHE A 464 -37.94 1.15 20.89
CA PHE A 464 -37.95 0.27 22.06
C PHE A 464 -37.12 0.87 23.21
N HIS A 465 -35.96 1.45 22.89
CA HIS A 465 -35.07 2.03 23.89
C HIS A 465 -35.42 3.47 24.30
N ASP A 466 -36.19 4.19 23.48
CA ASP A 466 -36.64 5.56 23.77
C ASP A 466 -38.13 5.73 23.45
N LEU A 467 -38.95 5.62 24.51
CA LEU A 467 -40.41 5.76 24.45
C LEU A 467 -40.86 7.21 24.19
N THR A 468 -39.95 8.19 24.22
CA THR A 468 -40.28 9.59 23.91
C THR A 468 -40.30 9.85 22.40
N LEU A 469 -39.76 8.93 21.59
CA LEU A 469 -39.78 9.04 20.14
C LEU A 469 -41.22 8.98 19.61
N PRO A 470 -41.55 9.76 18.56
CA PRO A 470 -42.87 9.71 17.96
C PRO A 470 -43.20 8.33 17.39
N LYS A 471 -44.48 7.93 17.48
CA LYS A 471 -44.96 6.64 16.96
C LYS A 471 -44.67 6.49 15.46
N GLN A 472 -44.81 7.59 14.73
CA GLN A 472 -44.54 7.65 13.29
C GLN A 472 -43.21 8.37 13.03
N ILE A 473 -42.27 7.61 12.46
CA ILE A 473 -40.99 8.12 11.98
C ILE A 473 -40.88 7.75 10.51
N VAL A 474 -40.58 8.71 9.65
CA VAL A 474 -40.45 8.53 8.21
C VAL A 474 -39.08 8.98 7.74
N PHE A 475 -38.57 8.37 6.68
CA PHE A 475 -37.32 8.78 6.05
C PHE A 475 -37.62 9.85 5.00
N GLY A 476 -36.92 10.97 5.08
CA GLY A 476 -36.93 12.02 4.07
C GLY A 476 -35.60 12.07 3.30
N ASP A 477 -35.63 12.79 2.18
CA ASP A 477 -34.50 12.95 1.27
C ASP A 477 -33.26 13.61 1.91
#